data_AF-A0A5N3ZY33-F1
#
_entry.id   AF-A0A5N3ZY33-F1
#
_cell.length_a   1.000
_cell.length_b   1.000
_cell.length_c   1.000
_cell.angle_alpha   90.00
_cell.angle_beta   90.00
_cell.angle_gamma   90.00
#
_symmetry.space_group_name_H-M   'P 1'
#
loop_
_entity.id
_entity.type
_entity.pdbx_description
1 polymer ?
#
loop_
_entity_poly.entity_id
_entity_poly.type
_entity_poly.pdbx_seq_one_letter_code
_entity_poly.pdbx_strand_id
1 'polypeptide(L)'
;MTIKDETDAYENWRNLGTSVKKRKSYYGAAAPEILHVTEGKKIKIGILTNGNLLHKCVNLNKKKYRFVDTCPLDSVIQGLTTTYCDSNVVQICMEQMLSPQVVEIVKQLATGTTKLHTYKLRGEIYLSSNFEFRKTTLINNTIRVECAMNAVNVLQYFLGDDFHSTCTTNICDSKECDVTHQTLCSKTIPININIIKKNGFKDLIQSAEDCLMFNKCNFTTELSNILFIDTCDCGTTSLLDIPLSVKFKYSSSSYLLRSAINFIPPIGKIDDFDKRIGHYTCLSRRVDGTWEVYNDLEKKKLTVSSNTIILPHLLIYSI
;
A
#
# COMPACT_ATOMS: atom_id res chain seq x y z
N MET A 1 -31.20 39.52 -3.04
CA MET A 1 -30.60 40.15 -4.25
C MET A 1 -30.59 41.63 -3.95
N THR A 2 -29.43 42.15 -3.58
CA THR A 2 -29.25 43.55 -3.19
C THR A 2 -28.00 44.00 -3.90
N ILE A 3 -28.20 44.76 -4.97
CA ILE A 3 -27.17 45.42 -5.76
C ILE A 3 -26.51 46.42 -4.80
N LYS A 4 -25.22 46.22 -4.52
CA LYS A 4 -24.37 47.22 -3.86
C LYS A 4 -23.38 47.73 -4.89
N ASP A 5 -23.70 48.90 -5.42
CA ASP A 5 -22.83 49.99 -5.86
C ASP A 5 -21.51 49.61 -6.53
N GLU A 6 -21.53 49.58 -7.87
CA GLU A 6 -20.36 49.66 -8.76
C GLU A 6 -19.72 51.06 -8.79
N THR A 7 -19.90 51.90 -7.76
CA THR A 7 -19.48 53.32 -7.78
C THR A 7 -18.25 53.67 -6.94
N ASP A 8 -17.59 52.71 -6.27
CA ASP A 8 -16.40 53.00 -5.43
C ASP A 8 -15.08 52.45 -6.01
N ALA A 9 -14.90 52.56 -7.33
CA ALA A 9 -13.58 52.38 -7.94
C ALA A 9 -12.76 53.67 -7.81
N TYR A 10 -12.06 53.85 -6.68
CA TYR A 10 -11.03 54.89 -6.57
C TYR A 10 -9.80 54.49 -7.40
N GLU A 11 -9.56 55.19 -8.50
CA GLU A 11 -8.34 55.08 -9.30
C GLU A 11 -7.13 55.57 -8.48
N ASN A 12 -6.18 54.66 -8.22
CA ASN A 12 -4.95 54.97 -7.47
C ASN A 12 -3.91 55.64 -8.39
N TRP A 13 -4.17 56.89 -8.77
CA TRP A 13 -3.18 57.67 -9.51
C TRP A 13 -1.99 58.02 -8.60
N ARG A 14 -0.77 57.67 -9.04
CA ARG A 14 0.52 58.02 -8.40
C ARG A 14 0.77 57.45 -6.99
N ASN A 15 0.17 56.30 -6.65
CA ASN A 15 0.44 55.57 -5.39
C ASN A 15 0.13 56.35 -4.09
N LEU A 16 -0.81 57.29 -4.11
CA LEU A 16 -1.20 58.07 -2.92
C LEU A 16 -2.37 57.46 -2.13
N GLY A 17 -2.98 56.37 -2.61
CA GLY A 17 -4.04 55.65 -1.89
C GLY A 17 -3.50 54.79 -0.75
N THR A 18 -4.03 54.96 0.46
CA THR A 18 -3.74 54.08 1.61
C THR A 18 -4.22 52.66 1.35
N SER A 19 -3.29 51.70 1.34
CA SER A 19 -3.63 50.29 1.11
C SER A 19 -4.40 49.72 2.31
N VAL A 20 -5.70 49.47 2.11
CA VAL A 20 -6.47 48.67 3.07
C VAL A 20 -5.91 47.26 3.05
N LYS A 21 -5.41 46.76 4.19
CA LYS A 21 -4.88 45.39 4.32
C LYS A 21 -5.95 44.39 3.87
N LYS A 22 -5.77 43.78 2.69
CA LYS A 22 -6.65 42.73 2.17
C LYS A 22 -6.69 41.56 3.18
N ARG A 23 -7.90 41.09 3.51
CA ARG A 23 -8.09 39.81 4.23
C ARG A 23 -7.37 38.69 3.47
N LYS A 24 -6.62 37.85 4.18
CA LYS A 24 -5.95 36.67 3.60
C LYS A 24 -6.99 35.81 2.86
N SER A 25 -6.76 35.56 1.58
CA SER A 25 -7.61 34.69 0.76
C SER A 25 -7.46 33.23 1.18
N TYR A 26 -8.54 32.45 1.07
CA TYR A 26 -8.58 31.00 1.28
C TYR A 26 -7.51 30.22 0.48
N TYR A 27 -7.05 30.77 -0.65
CA TYR A 27 -5.93 30.27 -1.47
C TYR A 27 -4.53 30.28 -0.81
N GLY A 28 -4.42 30.74 0.44
CA GLY A 28 -3.15 30.77 1.19
C GLY A 28 -2.90 29.56 2.10
N ALA A 29 -3.83 28.60 2.17
CA ALA A 29 -3.58 27.34 2.88
C ALA A 29 -2.69 26.44 2.02
N ALA A 30 -1.56 25.99 2.57
CA ALA A 30 -0.72 24.99 1.89
C ALA A 30 -1.56 23.74 1.62
N ALA A 31 -1.52 23.24 0.38
CA ALA A 31 -2.17 21.97 0.07
C ALA A 31 -1.62 20.89 1.02
N PRO A 32 -2.47 20.09 1.69
CA PRO A 32 -2.02 19.06 2.63
C PRO A 32 -0.96 18.13 2.01
N GLU A 33 -1.07 17.90 0.70
CA GLU A 33 -0.16 17.11 -0.11
C GLU A 33 1.28 17.65 -0.10
N ILE A 34 1.47 18.97 -0.03
CA ILE A 34 2.78 19.64 -0.03
C ILE A 34 3.46 19.53 1.34
N LEU A 35 2.67 19.52 2.43
CA LEU A 35 3.19 19.45 3.80
C LEU A 35 3.90 18.12 4.11
N HIS A 36 3.63 17.09 3.32
CA HIS A 36 4.17 15.74 3.50
C HIS A 36 5.03 15.30 2.31
N VAL A 37 5.58 16.24 1.54
CA VAL A 37 6.58 15.98 0.50
C VAL A 37 7.93 15.76 1.17
N THR A 38 8.64 14.72 0.76
CA THR A 38 10.00 14.45 1.23
C THR A 38 11.00 14.95 0.21
N GLU A 39 12.09 15.56 0.64
CA GLU A 39 13.17 15.95 -0.26
C GLU A 39 13.82 14.71 -0.88
N GLY A 40 13.84 14.63 -2.21
CA GLY A 40 14.41 13.48 -2.90
C GLY A 40 14.15 13.47 -4.40
N LYS A 41 15.02 12.77 -5.14
CA LYS A 41 14.82 12.55 -6.58
C LYS A 41 13.87 11.38 -6.78
N LYS A 42 12.76 11.62 -7.45
CA LYS A 42 11.82 10.58 -7.86
C LYS A 42 12.49 9.53 -8.75
N ILE A 43 12.54 8.29 -8.28
CA ILE A 43 13.10 7.14 -9.02
C ILE A 43 12.03 6.54 -9.94
N LYS A 44 12.42 6.19 -11.17
CA LYS A 44 11.54 5.49 -12.10
C LYS A 44 11.42 4.02 -11.69
N ILE A 45 10.19 3.52 -11.61
CA ILE A 45 9.88 2.14 -11.21
C ILE A 45 9.38 1.36 -12.41
N GLY A 46 9.87 0.13 -12.57
CA GLY A 46 9.45 -0.83 -13.60
C GLY A 46 8.02 -1.35 -13.35
N ILE A 47 7.38 -1.87 -14.40
CA ILE A 47 6.00 -2.40 -14.29
C ILE A 47 6.00 -3.91 -14.50
N LEU A 48 5.49 -4.62 -13.51
CA LEU A 48 5.16 -6.04 -13.65
C LEU A 48 3.93 -6.17 -14.55
N THR A 49 4.05 -6.95 -15.61
CA THR A 49 2.92 -7.30 -16.46
C THR A 49 2.17 -8.48 -15.87
N ASN A 50 0.84 -8.39 -15.87
CA ASN A 50 -0.03 -9.45 -15.38
C ASN A 50 0.27 -10.78 -16.09
N GLY A 51 0.23 -11.88 -15.33
CA GLY A 51 0.43 -13.23 -15.86
C GLY A 51 -0.50 -13.63 -17.01
N ASN A 52 -1.73 -13.10 -17.04
CA ASN A 52 -2.72 -13.35 -18.09
C ASN A 52 -2.29 -12.73 -19.41
N LEU A 53 -1.59 -11.60 -19.36
CA LEU A 53 -1.09 -10.87 -20.52
C LEU A 53 0.30 -11.33 -20.97
N LEU A 54 1.02 -12.07 -20.13
CA LEU A 54 2.29 -12.67 -20.54
C LEU A 54 2.04 -13.79 -21.55
N HIS A 55 2.48 -13.53 -22.79
CA HIS A 55 2.49 -14.54 -23.84
C HIS A 55 3.56 -15.62 -23.64
N LYS A 56 4.66 -15.29 -22.95
CA LYS A 56 5.80 -16.19 -22.74
C LYS A 56 5.62 -17.00 -21.46
N CYS A 57 5.77 -18.32 -21.58
CA CYS A 57 5.87 -19.20 -20.42
C CYS A 57 7.20 -18.99 -19.70
N VAL A 58 7.20 -19.26 -18.40
CA VAL A 58 8.41 -19.26 -17.57
C VAL A 58 8.91 -20.70 -17.44
N ASN A 59 10.18 -20.94 -17.76
CA ASN A 59 10.80 -22.24 -17.55
C ASN A 59 11.40 -22.29 -16.14
N LEU A 60 10.86 -23.16 -15.28
CA LEU A 60 11.33 -23.40 -13.91
C LEU A 60 11.46 -24.91 -13.70
N ASN A 61 12.55 -25.38 -13.09
CA ASN A 61 12.76 -26.81 -12.77
C ASN A 61 12.46 -27.75 -13.95
N LYS A 62 12.96 -27.40 -15.14
CA LYS A 62 12.76 -28.12 -16.42
C LYS A 62 11.29 -28.25 -16.89
N LYS A 63 10.36 -27.54 -16.26
CA LYS A 63 8.93 -27.49 -16.62
C LYS A 63 8.54 -26.09 -17.13
N LYS A 64 7.55 -26.05 -18.03
CA LYS A 64 6.97 -24.81 -18.56
C LYS A 64 5.78 -24.41 -17.71
N TYR A 65 5.81 -23.21 -17.14
CA TYR A 65 4.73 -22.67 -16.31
C TYR A 65 4.10 -21.43 -16.93
N ARG A 66 2.80 -21.30 -16.73
CA ARG A 66 2.03 -20.08 -16.97
C ARG A 66 1.28 -19.72 -15.69
N PHE A 67 1.73 -18.66 -15.05
CA PHE A 67 1.06 -18.09 -13.88
C PHE A 67 -0.01 -17.11 -14.36
N VAL A 68 -1.23 -17.24 -13.86
CA VAL A 68 -2.36 -16.36 -14.19
C VAL A 68 -2.93 -15.75 -12.90
N ASP A 69 -3.63 -14.64 -13.01
CA ASP A 69 -4.29 -13.90 -11.93
C ASP A 69 -3.28 -13.43 -10.88
N THR A 70 -2.15 -12.89 -11.36
CA THR A 70 -0.99 -12.51 -10.54
C THR A 70 -1.09 -11.12 -9.91
N CYS A 71 -2.16 -10.37 -10.18
CA CYS A 71 -2.32 -8.98 -9.75
C CYS A 71 -2.22 -8.74 -8.23
N PRO A 72 -2.60 -9.67 -7.32
CA PRO A 72 -2.44 -9.42 -5.88
C PRO A 72 -0.95 -9.27 -5.50
N LEU A 73 -0.11 -10.22 -5.89
CA LEU A 73 1.33 -10.19 -5.64
C LEU A 73 1.99 -9.01 -6.37
N ASP A 74 1.64 -8.82 -7.65
CA ASP A 74 2.22 -7.76 -8.47
C ASP A 74 1.94 -6.38 -7.83
N SER A 75 0.73 -6.16 -7.30
CA SER A 75 0.37 -4.90 -6.63
C SER A 75 1.13 -4.68 -5.33
N VAL A 76 1.27 -5.70 -4.48
CA VAL A 76 2.04 -5.59 -3.23
C VAL A 76 3.52 -5.30 -3.52
N ILE A 77 4.12 -5.99 -4.50
CA ILE A 77 5.51 -5.73 -4.92
C ILE A 77 5.67 -4.29 -5.43
N GLN A 78 4.72 -3.74 -6.16
CA GLN A 78 4.78 -2.35 -6.63
C GLN A 78 4.74 -1.35 -5.47
N GLY A 79 3.92 -1.62 -4.45
CA GLY A 79 3.86 -0.81 -3.24
C GLY A 79 5.16 -0.86 -2.45
N LEU A 80 5.75 -2.05 -2.32
CA LEU A 80 7.07 -2.24 -1.69
C LEU A 80 8.19 -1.56 -2.48
N THR A 81 8.15 -1.65 -3.81
CA THR A 81 9.14 -1.00 -4.66
C THR A 81 9.07 0.51 -4.53
N THR A 82 7.86 1.08 -4.47
CA THR A 82 7.71 2.52 -4.21
C THR A 82 8.24 2.90 -2.85
N THR A 83 7.93 2.10 -1.82
CA THR A 83 8.42 2.32 -0.45
C THR A 83 9.95 2.27 -0.40
N TYR A 84 10.58 1.30 -1.08
CA TYR A 84 12.03 1.15 -1.20
C TYR A 84 12.68 2.34 -1.91
N CYS A 85 12.09 2.82 -3.01
CA CYS A 85 12.63 3.94 -3.77
C CYS A 85 12.52 5.29 -3.06
N ASP A 86 11.52 5.44 -2.19
CA ASP A 86 11.10 6.73 -1.65
C ASP A 86 11.40 6.86 -0.13
N SER A 87 12.02 5.86 0.51
CA SER A 87 12.50 5.90 1.90
C SER A 87 13.90 5.27 2.03
N ASN A 88 14.90 6.09 2.37
CA ASN A 88 16.27 5.63 2.59
C ASN A 88 16.36 4.63 3.77
N VAL A 89 15.54 4.82 4.81
CA VAL A 89 15.48 3.90 5.95
C VAL A 89 15.00 2.54 5.50
N VAL A 90 13.91 2.49 4.71
CA VAL A 90 13.41 1.23 4.18
C VAL A 90 14.39 0.58 3.22
N GLN A 91 15.07 1.37 2.39
CA GLN A 91 16.13 0.86 1.53
C GLN A 91 17.18 0.12 2.36
N ILE A 92 17.76 0.76 3.38
CA ILE A 92 18.78 0.15 4.26
C ILE A 92 18.26 -1.12 4.92
N CYS A 93 17.03 -1.11 5.45
CA CYS A 93 16.45 -2.27 6.11
C CYS A 93 16.22 -3.44 5.14
N MET A 94 15.69 -3.17 3.94
CA MET A 94 15.49 -4.20 2.93
C MET A 94 16.79 -4.79 2.41
N GLU A 95 17.89 -4.02 2.35
CA GLU A 95 19.21 -4.54 1.99
C GLU A 95 19.74 -5.57 3.03
N GLN A 96 19.24 -5.53 4.26
CA GLN A 96 19.65 -6.43 5.35
C GLN A 96 18.74 -7.66 5.50
N MET A 97 17.59 -7.69 4.82
CA MET A 97 16.62 -8.79 4.92
C MET A 97 17.15 -10.09 4.30
N LEU A 98 16.82 -11.21 4.93
CA LEU A 98 17.24 -12.55 4.50
C LEU A 98 16.35 -13.12 3.40
N SER A 99 15.13 -12.59 3.21
CA SER A 99 14.18 -13.04 2.18
C SER A 99 14.61 -12.63 0.77
N PRO A 100 15.09 -13.55 -0.10
CA PRO A 100 15.82 -13.15 -1.28
C PRO A 100 14.91 -12.76 -2.45
N GLN A 101 13.79 -13.47 -2.71
CA GLN A 101 13.08 -13.29 -3.98
C GLN A 101 12.27 -11.99 -4.07
N VAL A 102 11.49 -11.64 -3.03
CA VAL A 102 10.66 -10.41 -3.02
C VAL A 102 11.56 -9.17 -3.07
N VAL A 103 12.59 -9.13 -2.22
CA VAL A 103 13.56 -8.03 -2.18
C VAL A 103 14.32 -7.91 -3.50
N GLU A 104 14.72 -9.02 -4.12
CA GLU A 104 15.41 -9.00 -5.42
C GLU A 104 14.50 -8.47 -6.54
N ILE A 105 13.21 -8.84 -6.55
CA ILE A 105 12.25 -8.25 -7.49
C ILE A 105 12.13 -6.74 -7.26
N VAL A 106 11.99 -6.29 -6.01
CA VAL A 106 11.93 -4.86 -5.66
C VAL A 106 13.15 -4.11 -6.19
N LYS A 107 14.36 -4.63 -5.94
CA LYS A 107 15.62 -4.07 -6.44
C LYS A 107 15.66 -3.98 -7.96
N GLN A 108 15.22 -5.03 -8.66
CA GLN A 108 15.17 -5.02 -10.12
C GLN A 108 14.20 -3.97 -10.66
N LEU A 109 12.99 -3.86 -10.08
CA LEU A 109 12.01 -2.88 -10.49
C LEU A 109 12.45 -1.43 -10.18
N ALA A 110 13.21 -1.22 -9.10
CA ALA A 110 13.80 0.08 -8.75
C ALA A 110 14.80 0.60 -9.81
N THR A 111 15.30 -0.25 -10.72
CA THR A 111 16.10 0.17 -11.88
C THR A 111 15.26 0.81 -13.00
N GLY A 112 13.93 0.82 -12.87
CA GLY A 112 13.01 1.39 -13.85
C GLY A 112 12.66 0.49 -15.02
N THR A 113 13.07 -0.77 -14.99
CA THR A 113 12.80 -1.77 -16.04
C THR A 113 12.47 -3.14 -15.46
N THR A 114 11.68 -3.92 -16.19
CA THR A 114 11.33 -5.31 -15.82
C THR A 114 12.11 -6.28 -16.69
N LYS A 115 12.81 -7.24 -16.07
CA LYS A 115 13.65 -8.21 -16.79
C LYS A 115 12.96 -9.57 -16.84
N LEU A 116 13.41 -10.44 -17.74
CA LEU A 116 12.92 -11.83 -17.79
C LEU A 116 13.16 -12.57 -16.46
N HIS A 117 14.27 -12.27 -15.80
CA HIS A 117 14.61 -12.84 -14.50
C HIS A 117 13.57 -12.48 -13.42
N THR A 118 13.02 -11.27 -13.45
CA THR A 118 11.96 -10.83 -12.53
C THR A 118 10.75 -11.77 -12.56
N TYR A 119 10.36 -12.22 -13.76
CA TYR A 119 9.25 -13.17 -13.91
C TYR A 119 9.60 -14.60 -13.50
N LYS A 120 10.88 -14.99 -13.52
CA LYS A 120 11.34 -16.25 -12.95
C LYS A 120 11.22 -16.23 -11.43
N LEU A 121 11.73 -15.18 -10.78
CA LEU A 121 11.61 -14.98 -9.33
C LEU A 121 10.15 -14.95 -8.88
N ARG A 122 9.28 -14.25 -9.63
CA ARG A 122 7.83 -14.25 -9.36
C ARG A 122 7.24 -15.66 -9.41
N GLY A 123 7.62 -16.46 -10.40
CA GLY A 123 7.18 -17.86 -10.49
C GLY A 123 7.74 -18.73 -9.37
N GLU A 124 8.98 -18.49 -8.95
CA GLU A 124 9.60 -19.17 -7.81
C GLU A 124 8.84 -18.88 -6.51
N ILE A 125 8.45 -17.63 -6.24
CA ILE A 125 7.62 -17.25 -5.08
C ILE A 125 6.34 -18.09 -5.01
N TYR A 126 5.61 -18.19 -6.12
CA TYR A 126 4.38 -19.00 -6.16
C TYR A 126 4.65 -20.50 -5.93
N LEU A 127 5.75 -21.02 -6.44
CA LEU A 127 6.09 -22.45 -6.33
C LEU A 127 6.74 -22.82 -4.99
N SER A 128 7.38 -21.88 -4.30
CA SER A 128 8.02 -22.10 -3.00
C SER A 128 7.09 -21.82 -1.81
N SER A 129 5.93 -21.23 -2.05
CA SER A 129 4.96 -20.94 -0.99
C SER A 129 4.28 -22.20 -0.45
N ASN A 130 3.85 -22.14 0.81
CA ASN A 130 3.01 -23.18 1.42
C ASN A 130 1.53 -23.10 0.98
N PHE A 131 1.18 -22.19 0.07
CA PHE A 131 -0.18 -22.05 -0.44
C PHE A 131 -0.43 -23.04 -1.59
N GLU A 132 -1.51 -23.82 -1.48
CA GLU A 132 -1.86 -24.80 -2.51
C GLU A 132 -2.61 -24.15 -3.67
N PHE A 133 -1.89 -23.88 -4.74
CA PHE A 133 -2.48 -23.37 -5.98
C PHE A 133 -3.11 -24.45 -6.82
N ARG A 134 -4.25 -24.14 -7.43
CA ARG A 134 -4.83 -24.95 -8.50
C ARG A 134 -3.88 -24.96 -9.71
N LYS A 135 -3.53 -26.18 -10.14
CA LYS A 135 -2.66 -26.43 -11.29
C LYS A 135 -3.41 -27.21 -12.35
N THR A 136 -3.23 -26.86 -13.61
CA THR A 136 -3.82 -27.58 -14.74
C THR A 136 -2.80 -27.72 -15.85
N THR A 137 -2.58 -28.95 -16.32
CA THR A 137 -1.70 -29.21 -17.46
C THR A 137 -2.45 -28.95 -18.75
N LEU A 138 -1.90 -28.07 -19.59
CA LEU A 138 -2.43 -27.73 -20.91
C LEU A 138 -1.91 -28.69 -21.98
N ILE A 139 -2.54 -28.68 -23.16
CA ILE A 139 -2.25 -29.57 -24.31
C ILE A 139 -0.76 -29.55 -24.72
N ASN A 140 -0.07 -28.44 -24.52
CA ASN A 140 1.35 -28.28 -24.87
C ASN A 140 2.34 -28.62 -23.72
N ASN A 141 1.91 -29.40 -22.72
CA ASN A 141 2.67 -29.70 -21.49
C ASN A 141 3.06 -28.48 -20.65
N THR A 142 2.39 -27.33 -20.85
CA THR A 142 2.53 -26.16 -19.96
C THR A 142 1.63 -26.34 -18.76
N ILE A 143 2.15 -26.07 -17.57
CA ILE A 143 1.39 -26.09 -16.33
C ILE A 143 0.85 -24.68 -16.09
N ARG A 144 -0.47 -24.53 -16.16
CA ARG A 144 -1.17 -23.32 -15.72
C ARG A 144 -1.30 -23.35 -14.20
N VAL A 145 -0.94 -22.26 -13.54
CA VAL A 145 -1.08 -22.04 -12.10
C VAL A 145 -2.01 -20.85 -11.89
N GLU A 146 -3.15 -21.06 -11.23
CA GLU A 146 -4.11 -20.00 -10.90
C GLU A 146 -3.68 -19.32 -9.59
N CYS A 147 -3.21 -18.07 -9.67
CA CYS A 147 -2.56 -17.36 -8.57
C CYS A 147 -3.47 -16.37 -7.82
N ALA A 148 -4.78 -16.45 -8.04
CA ALA A 148 -5.74 -15.56 -7.40
C ALA A 148 -5.71 -15.70 -5.87
N MET A 149 -5.63 -14.56 -5.17
CA MET A 149 -5.73 -14.46 -3.72
C MET A 149 -6.02 -13.01 -3.31
N ASN A 150 -6.31 -12.80 -2.03
CA ASN A 150 -6.40 -11.44 -1.47
C ASN A 150 -4.99 -10.88 -1.14
N ALA A 151 -4.88 -9.56 -1.02
CA ALA A 151 -3.60 -8.88 -0.75
C ALA A 151 -3.00 -9.22 0.63
N VAL A 152 -3.82 -9.59 1.62
CA VAL A 152 -3.34 -9.96 2.96
C VAL A 152 -2.67 -11.35 2.94
N ASN A 153 -3.23 -12.30 2.18
CA ASN A 153 -2.66 -13.63 1.97
C ASN A 153 -1.32 -13.54 1.24
N VAL A 154 -1.13 -12.57 0.34
CA VAL A 154 0.20 -12.31 -0.26
C VAL A 154 1.22 -12.04 0.83
N LEU A 155 0.91 -11.19 1.82
CA LEU A 155 1.79 -10.93 2.95
C LEU A 155 2.05 -12.22 3.74
N GLN A 156 0.99 -12.96 4.06
CA GLN A 156 1.09 -14.18 4.87
C GLN A 156 1.98 -15.25 4.23
N TYR A 157 1.79 -15.51 2.93
CA TYR A 157 2.41 -16.66 2.26
C TYR A 157 3.70 -16.36 1.49
N PHE A 158 3.95 -15.10 1.08
CA PHE A 158 5.09 -14.77 0.20
C PHE A 158 6.13 -13.85 0.81
N LEU A 159 5.76 -13.03 1.78
CA LEU A 159 6.75 -12.23 2.49
C LEU A 159 7.40 -13.09 3.57
N GLY A 160 8.73 -12.98 3.74
CA GLY A 160 9.45 -13.69 4.81
C GLY A 160 9.13 -13.13 6.21
N ASP A 161 9.66 -13.76 7.25
CA ASP A 161 9.42 -13.38 8.65
C ASP A 161 9.97 -11.98 9.01
N ASP A 162 10.97 -11.51 8.24
CA ASP A 162 11.50 -10.15 8.34
C ASP A 162 10.45 -9.06 8.03
N PHE A 163 9.38 -9.41 7.31
CA PHE A 163 8.28 -8.51 7.00
C PHE A 163 7.16 -8.67 8.02
N HIS A 164 7.26 -7.96 9.13
CA HIS A 164 6.19 -7.77 10.09
C HIS A 164 5.86 -6.28 10.25
N SER A 165 4.65 -5.96 10.71
CA SER A 165 4.24 -4.59 11.06
C SER A 165 4.36 -4.33 12.55
N THR A 166 4.03 -5.35 13.36
CA THR A 166 4.06 -5.27 14.82
C THR A 166 4.75 -6.49 15.40
N CYS A 167 5.42 -6.31 16.54
CA CYS A 167 5.76 -7.40 17.46
C CYS A 167 5.26 -7.02 18.86
N THR A 168 4.45 -7.89 19.47
CA THR A 168 3.94 -7.70 20.82
C THR A 168 4.59 -8.70 21.75
N THR A 169 5.20 -8.20 22.83
CA THR A 169 5.79 -9.04 23.88
C THR A 169 4.93 -8.95 25.13
N ASN A 170 4.40 -10.09 25.56
CA ASN A 170 3.65 -10.20 26.80
C ASN A 170 4.63 -10.41 27.96
N ILE A 171 4.51 -9.57 29.00
CA ILE A 171 5.26 -9.69 30.25
C ILE A 171 4.21 -9.93 31.34
N CYS A 172 4.17 -11.16 31.85
CA CYS A 172 3.27 -11.53 32.94
C CYS A 172 4.12 -11.83 34.18
N ASP A 173 4.06 -10.94 35.17
CA ASP A 173 4.81 -11.09 36.43
C ASP A 173 4.10 -12.00 37.46
N SER A 174 2.91 -12.51 37.12
CA SER A 174 2.14 -13.39 38.00
C SER A 174 2.64 -14.83 37.89
N LYS A 175 2.90 -15.44 39.06
CA LYS A 175 3.24 -16.88 39.17
C LYS A 175 2.12 -17.82 38.73
N GLU A 176 0.91 -17.31 38.54
CA GLU A 176 -0.28 -18.06 38.10
C GLU A 176 -0.54 -17.92 36.59
N CYS A 177 0.37 -17.25 35.87
CA CYS A 177 0.23 -16.96 34.45
C CYS A 177 1.16 -17.88 33.66
N ASP A 178 0.61 -18.87 32.96
CA ASP A 178 1.37 -19.82 32.14
C ASP A 178 2.06 -19.18 30.92
N VAL A 179 1.80 -17.89 30.64
CA VAL A 179 2.37 -17.15 29.51
C VAL A 179 3.64 -16.43 29.97
N THR A 180 4.72 -17.20 30.10
CA THR A 180 6.06 -16.65 30.31
C THR A 180 6.59 -16.06 29.00
N HIS A 181 6.91 -14.75 28.98
CA HIS A 181 7.58 -14.02 27.90
C HIS A 181 7.39 -14.56 26.47
N GLN A 182 6.22 -14.29 25.87
CA GLN A 182 5.97 -14.64 24.47
C GLN A 182 5.99 -13.37 23.61
N THR A 183 6.81 -13.38 22.55
CA THR A 183 6.78 -12.38 21.49
C THR A 183 5.99 -12.93 20.30
N LEU A 184 4.98 -12.18 19.87
CA LEU A 184 4.16 -12.49 18.71
C LEU A 184 4.28 -11.36 17.70
N CYS A 185 4.76 -11.68 16.51
CA CYS A 185 4.86 -10.73 15.41
C CYS A 185 3.72 -10.94 14.41
N SER A 186 3.11 -9.84 13.97
CA SER A 186 2.04 -9.84 12.97
C SER A 186 2.51 -9.10 11.72
N LYS A 187 2.19 -9.68 10.56
CA LYS A 187 2.47 -9.04 9.26
C LYS A 187 1.62 -7.82 9.03
N THR A 188 0.40 -7.79 9.57
CA THR A 188 -0.53 -6.67 9.42
C THR A 188 -0.95 -6.08 10.75
N ILE A 189 -1.35 -4.81 10.71
CA ILE A 189 -2.11 -4.15 11.76
C ILE A 189 -3.59 -4.25 11.37
N PRO A 190 -4.40 -5.02 12.12
CA PRO A 190 -5.84 -5.05 11.90
C PRO A 190 -6.48 -3.73 12.35
N ILE A 191 -7.70 -3.49 11.88
CA ILE A 191 -8.46 -2.28 12.22
C ILE A 191 -9.88 -2.62 12.67
N ASN A 192 -10.43 -1.78 13.53
CA ASN A 192 -11.84 -1.84 13.90
C ASN A 192 -12.72 -1.25 12.79
N ILE A 193 -13.26 -2.13 11.94
CA ILE A 193 -14.11 -1.78 10.81
C ILE A 193 -15.31 -0.90 11.22
N ASN A 194 -15.84 -1.04 12.45
CA ASN A 194 -16.96 -0.22 12.90
C ASN A 194 -16.57 1.25 13.10
N ILE A 195 -15.34 1.51 13.55
CA ILE A 195 -14.81 2.88 13.67
C ILE A 195 -14.69 3.50 12.28
N ILE A 196 -14.12 2.76 11.31
CA ILE A 196 -13.99 3.25 9.94
C ILE A 196 -15.34 3.46 9.26
N LYS A 197 -16.32 2.55 9.43
CA LYS A 197 -17.66 2.73 8.86
C LYS A 197 -18.39 3.94 9.42
N LYS A 198 -18.16 4.27 10.70
CA LYS A 198 -18.82 5.41 11.37
C LYS A 198 -18.14 6.74 11.05
N ASN A 199 -16.81 6.77 11.10
CA ASN A 199 -16.03 8.01 11.07
C ASN A 199 -15.19 8.16 9.79
N GLY A 200 -15.09 7.15 8.95
CA GLY A 200 -14.23 7.14 7.76
C GLY A 200 -12.74 6.92 8.11
N PHE A 201 -11.89 7.05 7.09
CA PHE A 201 -10.44 6.80 7.20
C PHE A 201 -9.68 7.85 8.02
N LYS A 202 -10.28 8.99 8.37
CA LYS A 202 -9.68 9.97 9.29
C LYS A 202 -9.36 9.38 10.67
N ASP A 203 -10.09 8.35 11.09
CA ASP A 203 -9.90 7.67 12.38
C ASP A 203 -9.12 6.35 12.22
N LEU A 204 -8.34 6.19 11.15
CA LEU A 204 -7.53 5.00 10.88
C LEU A 204 -6.65 4.60 12.07
N ILE A 205 -6.01 5.57 12.72
CA ILE A 205 -5.10 5.31 13.84
C ILE A 205 -5.86 4.91 15.10
N GLN A 206 -6.94 5.60 15.43
CA GLN A 206 -7.79 5.18 16.54
C GLN A 206 -8.30 3.75 16.34
N SER A 207 -8.68 3.42 15.11
CA SER A 207 -9.17 2.10 14.72
C SER A 207 -8.10 1.01 14.79
N ALA A 208 -6.87 1.31 14.36
CA ALA A 208 -5.74 0.40 14.42
C ALA A 208 -5.26 0.18 15.86
N GLU A 209 -5.15 1.25 16.65
CA GLU A 209 -4.73 1.17 18.04
C GLU A 209 -5.73 0.43 18.91
N ASP A 210 -7.04 0.56 18.65
CA ASP A 210 -8.09 -0.20 19.35
C ASP A 210 -7.87 -1.72 19.19
N CYS A 211 -7.44 -2.17 18.02
CA CYS A 211 -7.13 -3.58 17.77
C CYS A 211 -5.77 -4.04 18.35
N LEU A 212 -4.86 -3.11 18.65
CA LEU A 212 -3.56 -3.43 19.27
C LEU A 212 -3.62 -3.46 20.81
N MET A 213 -4.73 -3.07 21.43
CA MET A 213 -4.89 -3.08 22.88
C MET A 213 -5.17 -4.51 23.41
N PHE A 214 -4.25 -5.05 24.22
CA PHE A 214 -4.45 -6.34 24.90
C PHE A 214 -4.82 -6.14 26.39
N ASN A 215 -6.04 -6.50 26.78
CA ASN A 215 -6.60 -6.15 28.10
C ASN A 215 -6.21 -7.07 29.27
N LYS A 216 -5.21 -7.96 29.16
CA LYS A 216 -5.00 -9.01 30.18
C LYS A 216 -3.64 -9.03 30.89
N CYS A 217 -2.57 -8.43 30.35
CA CYS A 217 -1.23 -8.41 30.96
C CYS A 217 -0.47 -7.11 30.62
N ASN A 218 0.71 -6.89 31.23
CA ASN A 218 1.64 -5.87 30.71
C ASN A 218 2.14 -6.33 29.34
N PHE A 219 2.01 -5.49 28.32
CA PHE A 219 2.51 -5.78 26.98
C PHE A 219 3.31 -4.61 26.45
N THR A 220 4.36 -4.92 25.70
CA THR A 220 5.08 -3.94 24.88
C THR A 220 4.81 -4.24 23.42
N THR A 221 4.42 -3.22 22.65
CA THR A 221 4.22 -3.32 21.20
C THR A 221 5.30 -2.51 20.52
N GLU A 222 6.06 -3.16 19.65
CA GLU A 222 7.01 -2.54 18.75
C GLU A 222 6.42 -2.48 17.34
N LEU A 223 6.67 -1.37 16.64
CA LEU A 223 6.28 -1.16 15.25
C LEU A 223 7.50 -1.19 14.35
N SER A 224 7.39 -1.89 13.22
CA SER A 224 8.47 -2.03 12.24
C SER A 224 8.55 -0.81 11.32
N ASN A 225 9.64 -0.69 10.57
CA ASN A 225 9.85 0.46 9.66
C ASN A 225 8.88 0.50 8.47
N ILE A 226 8.24 -0.62 8.16
CA ILE A 226 7.18 -0.74 7.15
C ILE A 226 5.96 -1.30 7.85
N LEU A 227 4.83 -0.60 7.73
CA LEU A 227 3.56 -1.03 8.30
C LEU A 227 2.58 -1.37 7.18
N PHE A 228 1.93 -2.51 7.33
CA PHE A 228 0.85 -3.00 6.50
C PHE A 228 -0.44 -2.92 7.31
N ILE A 229 -1.34 -2.01 6.96
CA ILE A 229 -2.63 -1.88 7.63
C ILE A 229 -3.69 -2.60 6.79
N ASP A 230 -4.26 -3.66 7.36
CA ASP A 230 -5.32 -4.42 6.71
C ASP A 230 -6.60 -3.58 6.69
N THR A 231 -7.12 -3.31 5.50
CA THR A 231 -8.31 -2.47 5.29
C THR A 231 -9.38 -3.18 4.49
N CYS A 232 -9.27 -4.50 4.38
CA CYS A 232 -10.30 -5.32 3.75
C CYS A 232 -11.67 -5.01 4.40
N ASP A 233 -12.71 -4.99 3.56
CA ASP A 233 -14.11 -4.82 3.95
C ASP A 233 -14.49 -3.45 4.57
N CYS A 234 -13.59 -2.46 4.53
CA CYS A 234 -13.88 -1.10 5.01
C CYS A 234 -14.72 -0.26 4.04
N GLY A 235 -14.89 -0.72 2.80
CA GLY A 235 -15.61 0.00 1.77
C GLY A 235 -14.74 1.03 1.05
N THR A 236 -15.38 1.82 0.18
CA THR A 236 -14.69 2.79 -0.67
C THR A 236 -14.35 4.09 0.06
N THR A 237 -13.23 4.71 -0.29
CA THR A 237 -12.78 6.01 0.23
C THR A 237 -12.04 6.80 -0.84
N SER A 238 -11.96 8.13 -0.70
CA SER A 238 -11.04 8.93 -1.51
C SER A 238 -9.60 8.78 -0.98
N LEU A 239 -8.59 8.87 -1.86
CA LEU A 239 -7.18 8.91 -1.40
C LEU A 239 -6.91 10.11 -0.49
N LEU A 240 -7.60 11.23 -0.68
CA LEU A 240 -7.50 12.41 0.19
C LEU A 240 -7.95 12.16 1.63
N ASP A 241 -8.88 11.21 1.83
CA ASP A 241 -9.43 10.91 3.15
C ASP A 241 -8.53 9.95 3.94
N ILE A 242 -7.55 9.32 3.28
CA ILE A 242 -6.57 8.46 3.93
C ILE A 242 -5.47 9.33 4.54
N PRO A 243 -5.18 9.22 5.85
CA PRO A 243 -4.14 10.01 6.49
C PRO A 243 -2.79 9.86 5.81
N LEU A 244 -2.22 10.97 5.30
CA LEU A 244 -0.93 10.93 4.60
C LEU A 244 0.27 10.71 5.55
N SER A 245 0.11 11.10 6.81
CA SER A 245 1.08 10.93 7.87
C SER A 245 0.35 10.50 9.14
N VAL A 246 0.90 9.51 9.83
CA VAL A 246 0.31 8.95 11.04
C VAL A 246 1.37 8.78 12.12
N LYS A 247 0.94 8.90 13.37
CA LYS A 247 1.79 8.66 14.53
C LYS A 247 1.04 7.76 15.50
N PHE A 248 1.58 6.57 15.72
CA PHE A 248 1.05 5.62 16.70
C PHE A 248 1.58 5.97 18.08
N LYS A 249 0.78 5.76 19.12
CA LYS A 249 1.20 5.96 20.53
C LYS A 249 2.38 5.08 20.96
N TYR A 250 2.60 3.97 20.25
CA TYR A 250 3.68 3.01 20.49
C TYR A 250 5.00 3.37 19.80
N SER A 251 5.06 4.47 19.04
CA SER A 251 6.27 4.88 18.31
C SER A 251 6.55 6.38 18.45
N SER A 252 7.83 6.73 18.57
CA SER A 252 8.28 8.12 18.51
C SER A 252 8.24 8.68 17.08
N SER A 253 8.37 7.79 16.09
CA SER A 253 8.41 8.10 14.66
C SER A 253 7.02 8.36 14.08
N SER A 254 6.98 9.22 13.07
CA SER A 254 5.79 9.35 12.21
C SER A 254 5.98 8.47 10.97
N TYR A 255 4.88 7.92 10.47
CA TYR A 255 4.85 7.08 9.30
C TYR A 255 4.10 7.78 8.18
N LEU A 256 4.66 7.76 6.98
CA LEU A 256 4.07 8.33 5.78
C LEU A 256 3.36 7.25 4.96
N LEU A 257 2.18 7.59 4.43
CA LEU A 257 1.47 6.75 3.49
C LEU A 257 2.27 6.63 2.20
N ARG A 258 2.66 5.41 1.84
CA ARG A 258 3.44 5.10 0.63
C ARG A 258 2.57 4.53 -0.46
N SER A 259 1.65 3.62 -0.12
CA SER A 259 0.80 2.97 -1.12
C SER A 259 -0.52 2.47 -0.55
N ALA A 260 -1.53 2.40 -1.41
CA ALA A 260 -2.81 1.74 -1.19
C ALA A 260 -2.99 0.66 -2.26
N ILE A 261 -3.12 -0.59 -1.82
CA ILE A 261 -3.48 -1.71 -2.67
C ILE A 261 -4.99 -1.72 -2.81
N ASN A 262 -5.44 -1.33 -4.00
CA ASN A 262 -6.85 -1.14 -4.33
C ASN A 262 -7.40 -2.38 -5.02
N PHE A 263 -8.58 -2.81 -4.57
CA PHE A 263 -9.34 -3.88 -5.20
C PHE A 263 -10.41 -3.31 -6.11
N ILE A 264 -10.42 -3.76 -7.35
CA ILE A 264 -11.45 -3.46 -8.33
C ILE A 264 -12.34 -4.70 -8.39
N PRO A 265 -13.59 -4.62 -7.88
CA PRO A 265 -14.50 -5.75 -7.92
C PRO A 265 -14.82 -6.13 -9.38
N PRO A 266 -15.13 -7.41 -9.63
CA PRO A 266 -15.48 -7.84 -10.98
C PRO A 266 -16.73 -7.10 -11.50
N ILE A 267 -16.72 -6.75 -12.78
CA ILE A 267 -17.87 -6.11 -13.44
C ILE A 267 -18.90 -7.21 -13.76
N GLY A 268 -20.13 -7.12 -13.24
CA GLY A 268 -21.20 -8.09 -13.50
C GLY A 268 -22.38 -8.03 -12.55
N LYS A 269 -23.39 -8.89 -12.78
CA LYS A 269 -24.53 -9.08 -11.86
C LYS A 269 -24.06 -9.83 -10.60
N ILE A 270 -24.72 -9.56 -9.46
CA ILE A 270 -24.42 -10.13 -8.13
C ILE A 270 -24.30 -11.67 -8.16
N ASP A 271 -25.15 -12.35 -8.94
CA ASP A 271 -25.20 -13.81 -9.04
C ASP A 271 -23.96 -14.47 -9.70
N ASP A 272 -23.08 -13.66 -10.31
CA ASP A 272 -21.85 -14.09 -10.99
C ASP A 272 -20.57 -13.72 -10.19
N PHE A 273 -20.70 -13.04 -9.03
CA PHE A 273 -19.54 -12.59 -8.23
C PHE A 273 -18.70 -13.75 -7.70
N ASP A 274 -19.34 -14.88 -7.34
CA ASP A 274 -18.63 -16.08 -6.88
C ASP A 274 -17.79 -16.75 -7.99
N LYS A 275 -17.97 -16.35 -9.26
CA LYS A 275 -17.27 -16.93 -10.42
C LYS A 275 -16.24 -16.00 -11.06
N ARG A 276 -16.20 -14.71 -10.68
CA ARG A 276 -15.32 -13.72 -11.33
C ARG A 276 -14.28 -13.23 -10.35
N ILE A 277 -13.02 -13.30 -10.77
CA ILE A 277 -11.88 -12.82 -9.99
C ILE A 277 -11.83 -11.30 -10.16
N GLY A 278 -11.82 -10.55 -9.06
CA GLY A 278 -11.57 -9.10 -9.10
C GLY A 278 -10.12 -8.79 -9.47
N HIS A 279 -9.78 -7.50 -9.53
CA HIS A 279 -8.46 -7.05 -9.96
C HIS A 279 -7.77 -6.20 -8.90
N TYR A 280 -6.47 -6.38 -8.68
CA TYR A 280 -5.70 -5.53 -7.78
C TYR A 280 -4.85 -4.53 -8.56
N THR A 281 -4.78 -3.32 -8.02
CA THR A 281 -3.91 -2.24 -8.50
C THR A 281 -3.17 -1.62 -7.31
N CYS A 282 -1.99 -1.06 -7.54
CA CYS A 282 -1.27 -0.32 -6.51
C CYS A 282 -1.30 1.18 -6.82
N LEU A 283 -1.85 1.97 -5.91
CA LEU A 283 -1.76 3.43 -5.97
C LEU A 283 -0.69 3.87 -4.99
N SER A 284 0.34 4.57 -5.47
CA SER A 284 1.48 4.94 -4.65
C SER A 284 1.69 6.45 -4.64
N ARG A 285 1.90 7.00 -3.45
CA ARG A 285 2.27 8.39 -3.27
C ARG A 285 3.78 8.52 -3.33
N ARG A 286 4.26 9.33 -4.25
CA ARG A 286 5.68 9.53 -4.51
C ARG A 286 6.28 10.61 -3.61
N VAL A 287 7.60 10.66 -3.51
CA VAL A 287 8.34 11.68 -2.72
C VAL A 287 7.91 13.12 -3.04
N ASP A 288 7.57 13.41 -4.29
CA ASP A 288 7.12 14.72 -4.79
C ASP A 288 5.63 15.00 -4.52
N GLY A 289 4.94 14.12 -3.80
CA GLY A 289 3.52 14.21 -3.47
C GLY A 289 2.58 13.70 -4.57
N THR A 290 3.10 13.34 -5.75
CA THR A 290 2.26 12.84 -6.86
C THR A 290 1.75 11.43 -6.58
N TRP A 291 0.52 11.15 -7.00
CA TRP A 291 -0.05 9.80 -6.97
C TRP A 291 0.14 9.09 -8.31
N GLU A 292 0.71 7.90 -8.28
CA GLU A 292 0.90 7.03 -9.44
C GLU A 292 0.07 5.75 -9.26
N VAL A 293 -0.62 5.29 -10.31
CA VAL A 293 -1.27 3.98 -10.34
C VAL A 293 -0.45 3.00 -11.17
N TYR A 294 -0.15 1.86 -10.55
CA TYR A 294 0.46 0.69 -11.16
C TYR A 294 -0.64 -0.33 -11.39
N ASN A 295 -1.11 -0.40 -12.63
CA ASN A 295 -2.02 -1.43 -13.12
C ASN A 295 -1.22 -2.36 -14.04
N ASP A 296 -1.10 -3.62 -13.66
CA ASP A 296 -0.35 -4.65 -14.38
C ASP A 296 -1.01 -5.09 -15.71
N LEU A 297 -2.24 -4.63 -15.96
CA LEU A 297 -2.90 -4.71 -17.26
C LEU A 297 -2.44 -3.62 -18.23
N GLU A 298 -1.79 -2.57 -17.71
CA GLU A 298 -1.31 -1.43 -18.48
C GLU A 298 0.20 -1.53 -18.76
N LYS A 299 0.64 -0.94 -19.88
CA LYS A 299 2.07 -0.91 -20.25
C LYS A 299 2.87 0.15 -19.50
N LYS A 300 2.19 1.14 -18.93
CA LYS A 300 2.78 2.31 -18.28
C LYS A 300 1.94 2.70 -17.07
N LYS A 301 2.60 3.28 -16.07
CA LYS A 301 1.96 3.86 -14.91
C LYS A 301 1.27 5.16 -15.31
N LEU A 302 0.18 5.48 -14.64
CA LEU A 302 -0.56 6.71 -14.85
C LEU A 302 -0.50 7.56 -13.59
N THR A 303 -0.59 8.88 -13.74
CA THR A 303 -0.78 9.79 -12.60
C THR A 303 -2.28 9.92 -12.35
N VAL A 304 -2.67 9.94 -11.07
CA VAL A 304 -4.06 10.06 -10.65
C VAL A 304 -4.24 11.21 -9.67
N SER A 305 -5.47 11.71 -9.55
CA SER A 305 -5.80 12.75 -8.57
C SER A 305 -5.92 12.11 -7.18
N SER A 306 -5.59 12.87 -6.15
CA SER A 306 -5.89 12.51 -4.75
C SER A 306 -7.39 12.37 -4.48
N ASN A 307 -8.27 12.98 -5.30
CA ASN A 307 -9.72 12.76 -5.20
C ASN A 307 -10.18 11.37 -5.67
N THR A 308 -9.28 10.55 -6.24
CA THR A 308 -9.62 9.22 -6.78
C THR A 308 -10.25 8.35 -5.68
N ILE A 309 -11.43 7.80 -5.98
CA ILE A 309 -12.13 6.87 -5.11
C ILE A 309 -11.56 5.47 -5.32
N ILE A 310 -11.20 4.81 -4.24
CA ILE A 310 -10.64 3.46 -4.20
C ILE A 310 -11.36 2.59 -3.18
N LEU A 311 -11.23 1.27 -3.33
CA LEU A 311 -11.57 0.27 -2.33
C LEU A 311 -10.25 -0.32 -1.80
N PRO A 312 -9.63 0.31 -0.79
CA PRO A 312 -8.35 -0.14 -0.26
C PRO A 312 -8.55 -1.47 0.47
N HIS A 313 -7.74 -2.47 0.13
CA HIS A 313 -7.65 -3.72 0.90
C HIS A 313 -6.41 -3.74 1.79
N LEU A 314 -5.38 -3.00 1.42
CA LEU A 314 -4.15 -2.91 2.19
C LEU A 314 -3.53 -1.53 2.03
N LEU A 315 -3.12 -0.91 3.14
CA LEU A 315 -2.33 0.32 3.12
C LEU A 315 -0.89 0.01 3.55
N ILE A 316 0.07 0.65 2.89
CA ILE A 316 1.49 0.55 3.20
C ILE A 316 1.96 1.91 3.68
N TYR A 317 2.43 1.94 4.92
CA TYR A 317 3.08 3.10 5.53
C TYR A 317 4.55 2.77 5.79
N SER A 318 5.40 3.79 5.80
CA SER A 318 6.78 3.62 6.26
C SER A 318 7.27 4.86 6.98
N ILE A 319 8.34 4.70 7.74
CA ILE A 319 9.14 5.83 8.22
C ILE A 319 9.74 6.59 7.02
#